data_AF-A0A183C8N6-F1
#
_entry.id   AF-A0A183C8N6-F1
#
_cell.length_a   1.000
_cell.length_b   1.000
_cell.length_c   1.000
_cell.angle_alpha   90.00
_cell.angle_beta   90.00
_cell.angle_gamma   90.00
#
_symmetry.space_group_name_H-M   'P 1'
#
loop_
_entity.id
_entity.type
_entity.pdbx_description
1 polymer ?
#
loop_
_entity_poly.entity_id
_entity_poly.type
_entity_poly.pdbx_seq_one_letter_code
_entity_poly.pdbx_strand_id
1 'polypeptide(L)'
;MEPIIEIALTGDQSPYDQQQSWIANICENILIHVKQRKRAALVICLTNDKVEQLSTAVKSEFPDIKIHKYTDDDEQLPTEFVGPMDVIFSTNYAGRGTDIKTSAELEANGGLHVIVTFMPRNSRVERQAFGRTARQGKKGTAQLIILTEVDLEEDLIDQDKDQQSQLETLDPIFETDQRSWISKICESVLVHVTLSERAALILCLTNDKVKQLSTAVKSEFPDIKIHKYTDDDEQLPTEFVGPMDVIFSTNYAGRGTDIKTSAELEANGGLHVIVTFMPRNSRVERQAFGRTARQGKKGTAQLILNECEKDNDLFDQNMDIIAKRDRLVEQSFEESKKEALPKLLAKERLFKKFSTFIGEMRESTAKAVGGNEQILAQIEEHWGFWLREKVEMRDENAPMPSE
;
A
#
# COMPACT_ATOMS: atom_id res chain seq x y z
N MET A 1 -9.88 -14.36 12.71
CA MET A 1 -8.62 -15.12 12.78
C MET A 1 -7.61 -14.30 11.99
N GLU A 2 -6.60 -13.73 12.66
CA GLU A 2 -5.56 -12.94 12.00
C GLU A 2 -4.48 -13.86 11.43
N PRO A 3 -3.81 -13.48 10.32
CA PRO A 3 -2.87 -14.35 9.65
C PRO A 3 -1.61 -14.66 10.47
N ILE A 4 -1.09 -15.87 10.32
CA ILE A 4 0.17 -16.34 10.93
C ILE A 4 1.34 -15.74 10.15
N ILE A 5 1.95 -14.69 10.71
CA ILE A 5 3.08 -13.97 10.12
C ILE A 5 4.38 -14.74 10.35
N GLU A 6 4.83 -15.48 9.34
CA GLU A 6 6.22 -15.96 9.26
C GLU A 6 7.09 -14.91 8.56
N ILE A 7 8.39 -14.88 8.89
CA ILE A 7 9.37 -14.16 8.08
C ILE A 7 10.59 -15.04 7.86
N ALA A 8 11.07 -15.11 6.62
CA ALA A 8 12.36 -15.71 6.30
C ALA A 8 13.37 -14.62 5.90
N LEU A 9 14.55 -14.60 6.55
CA LEU A 9 15.61 -13.63 6.33
C LEU A 9 16.91 -14.33 5.90
N THR A 10 17.43 -13.98 4.73
CA THR A 10 18.65 -14.58 4.16
C THR A 10 19.89 -13.78 4.58
N GLY A 11 20.49 -14.08 5.74
CA GLY A 11 21.71 -13.42 6.23
C GLY A 11 23.00 -14.23 6.00
N ASP A 12 24.11 -13.54 5.69
CA ASP A 12 25.52 -14.00 5.54
C ASP A 12 25.94 -14.69 4.21
N GLN A 13 25.29 -14.38 3.07
CA GLN A 13 25.69 -14.91 1.75
C GLN A 13 25.84 -13.82 0.67
N SER A 14 26.46 -14.15 -0.47
CA SER A 14 26.55 -13.25 -1.64
C SER A 14 25.15 -12.78 -2.07
N PRO A 15 24.96 -11.55 -2.60
CA PRO A 15 23.66 -11.05 -3.02
C PRO A 15 22.91 -11.98 -3.98
N TYR A 16 23.64 -12.66 -4.86
CA TYR A 16 23.07 -13.68 -5.77
C TYR A 16 22.51 -14.89 -5.01
N ASP A 17 23.24 -15.38 -4.00
CA ASP A 17 22.84 -16.53 -3.20
C ASP A 17 21.65 -16.19 -2.29
N GLN A 18 21.60 -14.97 -1.76
CA GLN A 18 20.44 -14.46 -1.02
C GLN A 18 19.20 -14.42 -1.91
N GLN A 19 19.31 -13.92 -3.14
CA GLN A 19 18.20 -13.87 -4.08
C GLN A 19 17.70 -15.26 -4.47
N GLN A 20 18.60 -16.22 -4.72
CA GLN A 20 18.21 -17.60 -5.02
C GLN A 20 17.54 -18.28 -3.82
N SER A 21 18.08 -18.08 -2.60
CA SER A 21 17.45 -18.61 -1.38
C SER A 21 16.08 -17.99 -1.13
N TRP A 22 15.90 -16.70 -1.42
CA TRP A 22 14.61 -16.03 -1.32
C TRP A 22 13.57 -16.60 -2.30
N ILE A 23 13.95 -16.80 -3.56
CA ILE A 23 13.10 -17.48 -4.55
C ILE A 23 12.74 -18.90 -4.08
N ALA A 24 13.72 -19.66 -3.59
CA ALA A 24 13.52 -21.03 -3.11
C ALA A 24 12.52 -21.09 -1.93
N ASN A 25 12.62 -20.16 -0.97
CA ASN A 25 11.69 -20.08 0.16
C ASN A 25 10.24 -19.78 -0.28
N ILE A 26 10.08 -18.94 -1.32
CA ILE A 26 8.76 -18.65 -1.91
C ILE A 26 8.21 -19.90 -2.61
N CYS A 27 9.05 -20.60 -3.38
CA CYS A 27 8.68 -21.86 -4.03
C CYS A 27 8.28 -22.94 -3.01
N GLU A 28 9.03 -23.09 -1.92
CA GLU A 28 8.72 -24.03 -0.84
C GLU A 28 7.36 -23.72 -0.19
N ASN A 29 7.07 -22.44 0.06
CA ASN A 29 5.77 -22.02 0.57
C ASN A 29 4.63 -22.33 -0.39
N ILE A 30 4.85 -22.12 -1.69
CA ILE A 30 3.88 -22.49 -2.73
C ILE A 30 3.69 -24.01 -2.76
N LEU A 31 4.76 -24.81 -2.66
CA LEU A 31 4.67 -26.26 -2.60
C LEU A 31 3.79 -26.72 -1.42
N ILE A 32 4.05 -26.19 -0.22
CA ILE A 32 3.32 -26.57 0.99
C ILE A 32 1.86 -26.11 0.92
N HIS A 33 1.61 -24.83 0.69
CA HIS A 33 0.27 -24.27 0.77
C HIS A 33 -0.58 -24.59 -0.45
N VAL A 34 -0.01 -24.53 -1.65
CA VAL A 34 -0.75 -24.71 -2.90
C VAL A 34 -0.81 -26.19 -3.27
N LYS A 35 0.33 -26.87 -3.50
CA LYS A 35 0.35 -28.28 -3.95
C LYS A 35 -0.10 -29.27 -2.86
N GLN A 36 0.45 -29.20 -1.65
CA GLN A 36 0.16 -30.20 -0.61
C GLN A 36 -1.18 -29.95 0.09
N ARG A 37 -1.47 -28.69 0.45
CA ARG A 37 -2.73 -28.33 1.14
C ARG A 37 -3.88 -27.99 0.20
N LYS A 38 -3.67 -27.97 -1.13
CA LYS A 38 -4.68 -27.62 -2.14
C LYS A 38 -5.32 -26.25 -1.91
N ARG A 39 -4.52 -25.27 -1.44
CA ARG A 39 -4.97 -23.88 -1.28
C ARG A 39 -4.61 -23.06 -2.52
N ALA A 40 -4.91 -21.78 -2.46
CA ALA A 40 -4.44 -20.78 -3.41
C ALA A 40 -3.45 -19.84 -2.71
N ALA A 41 -2.52 -19.27 -3.47
CA ALA A 41 -1.58 -18.28 -2.97
C ALA A 41 -1.68 -16.94 -3.71
N LEU A 42 -1.58 -15.83 -2.99
CA LEU A 42 -1.37 -14.49 -3.52
C LEU A 42 0.02 -14.01 -3.10
N VAL A 43 0.91 -13.80 -4.06
CA VAL A 43 2.28 -13.34 -3.85
C VAL A 43 2.36 -11.86 -4.25
N ILE A 44 2.53 -10.98 -3.27
CA ILE A 44 2.60 -9.54 -3.45
C ILE A 44 4.05 -9.12 -3.51
N CYS A 45 4.44 -8.61 -4.67
CA CYS A 45 5.79 -8.16 -4.99
C CYS A 45 5.85 -6.63 -5.01
N LEU A 46 7.07 -6.10 -4.84
CA LEU A 46 7.29 -4.66 -4.87
C LEU A 46 7.21 -4.10 -6.30
N THR A 47 7.80 -4.81 -7.26
CA THR A 47 7.91 -4.38 -8.66
C THR A 47 7.39 -5.44 -9.64
N ASN A 48 7.06 -5.02 -10.86
CA ASN A 48 6.71 -5.93 -11.96
C ASN A 48 7.83 -6.93 -12.27
N ASP A 49 9.09 -6.50 -12.19
CA ASP A 49 10.22 -7.37 -12.50
C ASP A 49 10.31 -8.55 -11.52
N LYS A 50 10.01 -8.34 -10.23
CA LYS A 50 9.93 -9.43 -9.25
C LYS A 50 8.72 -10.33 -9.53
N VAL A 51 7.59 -9.78 -9.98
CA VAL A 51 6.43 -10.59 -10.43
C VAL A 51 6.86 -11.52 -11.58
N GLU A 52 7.55 -10.98 -12.59
CA GLU A 52 8.06 -11.76 -13.73
C GLU A 52 9.08 -12.82 -13.31
N GLN A 53 10.03 -12.44 -12.46
CA GLN A 53 11.05 -13.34 -11.94
C GLN A 53 10.45 -14.52 -11.17
N LEU A 54 9.61 -14.23 -10.17
CA LEU A 54 9.02 -15.27 -9.32
C LEU A 54 8.01 -16.14 -10.06
N SER A 55 7.18 -15.54 -10.90
CA SER A 55 6.23 -16.31 -11.71
C SER A 55 6.93 -17.28 -12.67
N THR A 56 8.06 -16.86 -13.26
CA THR A 56 8.88 -17.73 -14.13
C THR A 56 9.52 -18.86 -13.33
N ALA A 57 10.10 -18.56 -12.16
CA ALA A 57 10.71 -19.56 -11.29
C ALA A 57 9.70 -20.62 -10.85
N VAL A 58 8.53 -20.18 -10.37
CA VAL A 58 7.44 -21.06 -9.92
C VAL A 58 6.87 -21.87 -11.08
N LYS A 59 6.76 -21.30 -12.28
CA LYS A 59 6.28 -22.05 -13.46
C LYS A 59 7.27 -23.13 -13.90
N SER A 60 8.56 -22.85 -13.79
CA SER A 60 9.64 -23.78 -14.09
C SER A 60 9.65 -24.96 -13.10
N GLU A 61 9.47 -24.69 -11.82
CA GLU A 61 9.49 -25.71 -10.77
C GLU A 61 8.16 -26.50 -10.70
N PHE A 62 7.03 -25.82 -10.95
CA PHE A 62 5.70 -26.41 -10.88
C PHE A 62 4.89 -26.13 -12.16
N PRO A 63 5.13 -26.88 -13.26
CA PRO A 63 4.47 -26.66 -14.55
C PRO A 63 2.94 -26.76 -14.50
N ASP A 64 2.42 -27.62 -13.62
CA ASP A 64 0.99 -27.92 -13.49
C ASP A 64 0.21 -26.81 -12.76
N ILE A 65 0.88 -25.88 -12.08
CA ILE A 65 0.23 -24.80 -11.33
C ILE A 65 -0.29 -23.75 -12.31
N LYS A 66 -1.51 -23.30 -12.04
CA LYS A 66 -2.13 -22.20 -12.78
C LYS A 66 -1.66 -20.88 -12.17
N ILE A 67 -0.92 -20.11 -12.96
CA ILE A 67 -0.36 -18.83 -12.53
C ILE A 67 -1.15 -17.70 -13.17
N HIS A 68 -1.53 -16.74 -12.34
CA HIS A 68 -2.16 -15.49 -12.71
C HIS A 68 -1.21 -14.35 -12.37
N LYS A 69 -1.03 -13.40 -13.29
CA LYS A 69 -0.30 -12.16 -13.01
C LYS A 69 -1.32 -11.03 -12.94
N TYR A 70 -1.12 -10.15 -11.99
CA TYR A 70 -1.97 -9.01 -11.77
C TYR A 70 -1.10 -7.81 -11.40
N THR A 71 -0.58 -7.16 -12.42
CA THR A 71 0.30 -5.99 -12.29
C THR A 71 -0.49 -4.72 -12.59
N ASP A 72 0.12 -3.56 -12.36
CA ASP A 72 -0.51 -2.28 -12.69
C ASP A 72 -0.79 -2.11 -14.19
N ASP A 73 -0.18 -2.94 -15.04
CA ASP A 73 -0.34 -2.90 -16.50
C ASP A 73 -1.51 -3.81 -16.96
N ASP A 74 -1.94 -4.76 -16.11
CA ASP A 74 -3.02 -5.71 -16.36
C ASP A 74 -4.21 -5.40 -15.43
N GLU A 75 -5.12 -4.53 -15.87
CA GLU A 75 -6.20 -3.97 -15.02
C GLU A 75 -7.22 -4.98 -14.47
N GLN A 76 -7.23 -6.24 -14.93
CA GLN A 76 -8.23 -7.23 -14.54
C GLN A 76 -7.63 -8.54 -14.01
N LEU A 77 -8.10 -8.94 -12.82
CA LEU A 77 -7.93 -10.31 -12.33
C LEU A 77 -8.53 -11.27 -13.40
N PRO A 78 -7.77 -12.26 -13.92
CA PRO A 78 -8.18 -13.03 -15.10
C PRO A 78 -9.46 -13.87 -14.95
N THR A 79 -10.02 -13.96 -13.73
CA THR A 79 -11.11 -14.86 -13.38
C THR A 79 -11.99 -14.26 -12.29
N GLU A 80 -13.29 -14.53 -12.36
CA GLU A 80 -14.27 -14.08 -11.36
C GLU A 80 -14.05 -14.73 -9.98
N PHE A 81 -13.41 -15.90 -9.93
CA PHE A 81 -13.11 -16.65 -8.71
C PHE A 81 -11.71 -17.27 -8.76
N VAL A 82 -11.07 -17.35 -7.59
CA VAL A 82 -9.80 -18.07 -7.38
C VAL A 82 -10.09 -19.49 -6.88
N GLY A 83 -9.55 -20.46 -7.60
CA GLY A 83 -9.71 -21.89 -7.33
C GLY A 83 -8.58 -22.46 -6.47
N PRO A 84 -8.74 -23.69 -5.94
CA PRO A 84 -7.64 -24.48 -5.40
C PRO A 84 -6.51 -24.59 -6.42
N MET A 85 -5.25 -24.62 -5.96
CA MET A 85 -4.05 -24.73 -6.79
C MET A 85 -3.66 -23.49 -7.60
N ASP A 86 -4.42 -22.39 -7.52
CA ASP A 86 -4.09 -21.14 -8.21
C ASP A 86 -3.00 -20.35 -7.45
N VAL A 87 -2.07 -19.76 -8.20
CA VAL A 87 -1.08 -18.81 -7.69
C VAL A 87 -1.25 -17.48 -8.42
N ILE A 88 -1.42 -16.40 -7.67
CA ILE A 88 -1.56 -15.05 -8.19
C ILE A 88 -0.31 -14.28 -7.78
N PHE A 89 0.41 -13.72 -8.75
CA PHE A 89 1.45 -12.74 -8.47
C PHE A 89 0.91 -11.34 -8.75
N SER A 90 1.07 -10.43 -7.80
CA SER A 90 0.65 -9.04 -7.97
C SER A 90 1.71 -8.05 -7.54
N THR A 91 1.62 -6.82 -8.03
CA THR A 91 2.31 -5.70 -7.38
C THR A 91 1.52 -5.26 -6.14
N ASN A 92 2.15 -4.45 -5.28
CA ASN A 92 1.50 -3.83 -4.12
C ASN A 92 0.37 -2.86 -4.52
N TYR A 93 0.37 -2.37 -5.76
CA TYR A 93 -0.57 -1.36 -6.26
C TYR A 93 -1.74 -1.98 -7.04
N ALA A 94 -1.49 -3.08 -7.75
CA ALA A 94 -2.51 -3.83 -8.47
C ALA A 94 -3.59 -4.38 -7.51
N GLY A 95 -4.86 -4.17 -7.86
CA GLY A 95 -5.98 -4.74 -7.06
C GLY A 95 -6.40 -3.96 -5.85
N ARG A 96 -5.95 -2.72 -5.69
CA ARG A 96 -6.39 -1.86 -4.59
C ARG A 96 -7.87 -1.51 -4.72
N GLY A 97 -8.71 -2.30 -4.09
CA GLY A 97 -10.18 -2.15 -4.10
C GLY A 97 -10.89 -3.36 -4.68
N THR A 98 -10.17 -4.26 -5.34
CA THR A 98 -10.71 -5.51 -5.89
C THR A 98 -10.89 -6.54 -4.78
N ASP A 99 -12.06 -7.18 -4.76
CA ASP A 99 -12.36 -8.29 -3.86
C ASP A 99 -12.01 -9.61 -4.54
N ILE A 100 -11.05 -10.35 -3.96
CA ILE A 100 -10.65 -11.65 -4.49
C ILE A 100 -11.67 -12.67 -4.02
N LYS A 101 -12.60 -13.05 -4.90
CA LYS A 101 -13.62 -14.04 -4.56
C LYS A 101 -13.00 -15.43 -4.54
N THR A 102 -13.12 -16.11 -3.40
CA THR A 102 -12.68 -17.50 -3.19
C THR A 102 -13.82 -18.49 -3.40
N SER A 103 -13.50 -19.67 -3.96
CA SER A 103 -14.45 -20.79 -4.08
C SER A 103 -14.68 -21.50 -2.73
N ALA A 104 -15.81 -22.20 -2.59
CA ALA A 104 -16.13 -22.96 -1.37
C ALA A 104 -15.12 -24.09 -1.09
N GLU A 105 -14.60 -24.72 -2.15
CA GLU A 105 -13.55 -25.75 -2.05
C GLU A 105 -12.24 -25.17 -1.50
N LEU A 106 -11.86 -23.96 -1.95
CA LEU A 106 -10.68 -23.26 -1.44
C LEU A 106 -10.81 -22.92 0.04
N GLU A 107 -11.98 -22.46 0.48
CA GLU A 107 -12.24 -22.17 1.91
C GLU A 107 -12.17 -23.43 2.78
N ALA A 108 -12.66 -24.57 2.29
CA ALA A 108 -12.55 -25.85 2.99
C ALA A 108 -11.08 -26.28 3.18
N ASN A 109 -10.21 -25.94 2.23
CA ASN A 109 -8.77 -26.23 2.28
C ASN A 109 -7.97 -25.22 3.13
N GLY A 110 -8.63 -24.24 3.77
CA GLY A 110 -7.98 -23.22 4.62
C GLY A 110 -7.84 -21.86 3.97
N GLY A 111 -8.46 -21.64 2.81
CA GLY A 111 -8.59 -20.35 2.15
C GLY A 111 -7.29 -19.82 1.54
N LEU A 112 -7.29 -18.54 1.15
CA LEU A 112 -6.17 -17.88 0.49
C LEU A 112 -4.95 -17.77 1.42
N HIS A 113 -3.76 -18.11 0.92
CA HIS A 113 -2.49 -17.82 1.59
C HIS A 113 -1.85 -16.59 0.93
N VAL A 114 -1.48 -15.56 1.70
CA VAL A 114 -0.85 -14.34 1.15
C VAL A 114 0.63 -14.32 1.50
N ILE A 115 1.51 -14.17 0.52
CA ILE A 115 2.94 -13.98 0.70
C ILE A 115 3.27 -12.54 0.33
N VAL A 116 3.83 -11.77 1.25
CA VAL A 116 4.34 -10.43 0.96
C VAL A 116 5.85 -10.51 0.87
N THR A 117 6.41 -10.18 -0.29
CA THR A 117 7.81 -10.49 -0.57
C THR A 117 8.79 -9.36 -0.25
N PHE A 118 8.32 -8.31 0.42
CA PHE A 118 9.08 -7.10 0.75
C PHE A 118 8.70 -6.59 2.15
N MET A 119 9.53 -5.75 2.75
CA MET A 119 9.23 -5.14 4.05
C MET A 119 8.19 -4.00 3.91
N PRO A 120 6.99 -4.11 4.51
CA PRO A 120 6.01 -3.04 4.42
C PRO A 120 6.49 -1.78 5.15
N ARG A 121 6.38 -0.61 4.49
CA ARG A 121 6.80 0.69 5.05
C ARG A 121 6.09 1.10 6.35
N ASN A 122 4.95 0.48 6.67
CA ASN A 122 4.22 0.68 7.93
C ASN A 122 3.17 -0.43 8.15
N SER A 123 2.67 -0.49 9.39
CA SER A 123 1.63 -1.44 9.82
C SER A 123 0.30 -1.33 9.06
N ARG A 124 0.05 -0.23 8.33
CA ARG A 124 -1.15 -0.09 7.49
C ARG A 124 -0.99 -0.85 6.18
N VAL A 125 0.16 -0.75 5.52
CA VAL A 125 0.43 -1.49 4.28
C VAL A 125 0.41 -2.99 4.56
N GLU A 126 1.05 -3.42 5.64
CA GLU A 126 1.00 -4.79 6.15
C GLU A 126 -0.46 -5.26 6.36
N ARG A 127 -1.25 -4.51 7.15
CA ARG A 127 -2.67 -4.84 7.37
C ARG A 127 -3.50 -4.84 6.09
N GLN A 128 -3.16 -4.04 5.09
CA GLN A 128 -3.85 -4.02 3.81
C GLN A 128 -3.53 -5.24 2.94
N ALA A 129 -2.28 -5.68 2.96
CA ALA A 129 -1.82 -6.89 2.29
C ALA A 129 -2.43 -8.13 2.97
N PHE A 130 -2.33 -8.21 4.28
CA PHE A 130 -2.89 -9.29 5.09
C PHE A 130 -4.42 -9.31 5.07
N GLY A 131 -5.06 -8.15 4.99
CA GLY A 131 -6.51 -8.03 4.80
C GLY A 131 -7.01 -8.48 3.42
N ARG A 132 -6.13 -8.98 2.53
CA ARG A 132 -6.51 -9.69 1.30
C ARG A 132 -6.87 -11.15 1.55
N THR A 133 -6.40 -11.73 2.65
CA THR A 133 -6.84 -13.05 3.11
C THR A 133 -7.97 -12.94 4.15
N ALA A 134 -8.69 -14.04 4.38
CA ALA A 134 -9.67 -14.17 5.48
C ALA A 134 -10.74 -13.06 5.58
N ARG A 135 -11.16 -12.48 4.44
CA ARG A 135 -12.19 -11.41 4.42
C ARG A 135 -13.56 -11.95 4.84
N GLN A 136 -14.28 -11.15 5.63
CA GLN A 136 -15.65 -11.47 6.11
C GLN A 136 -15.76 -12.78 6.91
N GLY A 137 -14.72 -13.13 7.69
CA GLY A 137 -14.74 -14.32 8.55
C GLY A 137 -14.35 -15.63 7.86
N LYS A 138 -13.93 -15.55 6.59
CA LYS A 138 -13.35 -16.66 5.82
C LYS A 138 -11.99 -17.11 6.38
N LYS A 139 -11.53 -18.31 6.06
CA LYS A 139 -10.24 -18.84 6.53
C LYS A 139 -9.11 -18.30 5.67
N GLY A 140 -7.91 -18.20 6.24
CA GLY A 140 -6.79 -17.63 5.52
C GLY A 140 -5.52 -17.46 6.35
N THR A 141 -4.38 -17.37 5.68
CA THR A 141 -3.06 -17.16 6.31
C THR A 141 -2.27 -16.14 5.50
N ALA A 142 -1.31 -15.45 6.12
CA ALA A 142 -0.44 -14.51 5.42
C ALA A 142 0.92 -14.42 6.07
N GLN A 143 1.97 -14.36 5.26
CA GLN A 143 3.37 -14.48 5.64
C GLN A 143 4.19 -13.43 4.90
N LEU A 144 5.31 -13.01 5.49
CA LEU A 144 6.31 -12.15 4.86
C LEU A 144 7.51 -13.02 4.45
N ILE A 145 8.12 -12.78 3.29
CA ILE A 145 9.37 -13.44 2.88
C ILE A 145 10.25 -12.36 2.27
N ILE A 146 11.23 -11.84 3.02
CA ILE A 146 11.86 -10.55 2.72
C ILE A 146 13.31 -10.77 2.33
N LEU A 147 13.75 -10.08 1.28
CA LEU A 147 15.16 -10.04 0.87
C LEU A 147 15.86 -8.87 1.58
N THR A 148 16.82 -9.17 2.45
CA THR A 148 17.37 -8.24 3.46
C THR A 148 18.16 -7.04 2.94
N GLU A 149 18.75 -7.12 1.74
CA GLU A 149 19.69 -6.11 1.24
C GLU A 149 19.23 -5.34 -0.01
N VAL A 150 18.33 -5.89 -0.84
CA VAL A 150 18.03 -5.34 -2.19
C VAL A 150 16.70 -4.56 -2.25
N ASP A 151 15.76 -4.77 -1.33
CA ASP A 151 14.47 -4.08 -1.33
C ASP A 151 14.55 -2.59 -0.93
N LEU A 152 15.70 -2.11 -0.44
CA LEU A 152 15.89 -0.72 -0.01
C LEU A 152 16.15 0.25 -1.17
N GLU A 153 16.84 -0.20 -2.23
CA GLU A 153 17.16 0.65 -3.38
C GLU A 153 16.04 0.65 -4.43
N GLU A 154 15.36 -0.49 -4.63
CA GLU A 154 14.27 -0.59 -5.61
C GLU A 154 12.98 0.14 -5.18
N ASP A 155 12.80 0.44 -3.89
CA ASP A 155 11.71 1.26 -3.34
C ASP A 155 11.70 2.72 -3.90
N LEU A 156 12.81 3.11 -4.53
CA LEU A 156 13.04 4.40 -5.20
C LEU A 156 12.87 4.34 -6.72
N ILE A 157 12.77 3.16 -7.35
CA ILE A 157 12.83 2.98 -8.83
C ILE A 157 11.45 3.01 -9.50
N ASP A 158 10.35 2.91 -8.75
CA ASP A 158 8.98 3.05 -9.27
C ASP A 158 8.60 4.52 -9.62
N GLN A 159 9.60 5.37 -9.86
CA GLN A 159 9.48 6.76 -10.29
C GLN A 159 9.10 6.90 -11.77
N ASP A 160 9.22 5.84 -12.58
CA ASP A 160 9.14 5.94 -14.05
C ASP A 160 7.85 5.39 -14.70
N LYS A 161 6.87 4.89 -13.93
CA LYS A 161 5.57 4.49 -14.50
C LYS A 161 4.62 5.65 -14.84
N ASP A 162 5.01 6.89 -14.59
CA ASP A 162 4.25 8.09 -14.97
C ASP A 162 4.36 8.48 -16.46
N GLN A 163 4.94 7.63 -17.31
CA GLN A 163 5.16 7.91 -18.74
C GLN A 163 3.90 8.08 -19.62
N GLN A 164 2.69 8.01 -19.03
CA GLN A 164 1.45 8.42 -19.72
C GLN A 164 0.75 9.63 -19.08
N SER A 165 1.25 10.21 -17.98
CA SER A 165 0.64 11.42 -17.43
C SER A 165 1.18 12.66 -18.15
N GLN A 166 0.29 13.54 -18.64
CA GLN A 166 0.68 14.89 -19.06
C GLN A 166 0.58 15.85 -17.86
N LEU A 167 1.09 15.39 -16.70
CA LEU A 167 1.07 16.16 -15.45
C LEU A 167 2.25 17.13 -15.44
N GLU A 168 1.94 18.43 -15.37
CA GLU A 168 2.93 19.47 -15.14
C GLU A 168 2.94 19.85 -13.66
N THR A 169 4.08 19.67 -12.98
CA THR A 169 4.24 20.11 -11.60
C THR A 169 4.84 21.51 -11.59
N LEU A 170 4.14 22.46 -10.97
CA LEU A 170 4.60 23.84 -10.82
C LEU A 170 5.43 24.00 -9.55
N ASP A 171 6.31 25.01 -9.55
CA ASP A 171 7.15 25.31 -8.41
C ASP A 171 6.32 25.61 -7.14
N PRO A 172 6.75 25.09 -5.98
CA PRO A 172 6.06 25.32 -4.72
C PRO A 172 6.17 26.78 -4.27
N ILE A 173 5.08 27.30 -3.72
CA ILE A 173 5.01 28.65 -3.13
C ILE A 173 4.98 28.52 -1.61
N PHE A 174 5.82 29.29 -0.93
CA PHE A 174 5.90 29.36 0.54
C PHE A 174 5.57 30.77 1.00
N GLU A 175 4.56 30.88 1.88
CA GLU A 175 4.12 32.16 2.42
C GLU A 175 4.24 32.16 3.94
N THR A 176 4.73 33.27 4.50
CA THR A 176 5.00 33.40 5.94
C THR A 176 3.81 33.88 6.75
N ASP A 177 2.74 34.34 6.09
CA ASP A 177 1.56 34.83 6.76
C ASP A 177 0.28 34.32 6.10
N GLN A 178 -0.77 34.19 6.91
CA GLN A 178 -2.04 33.61 6.47
C GLN A 178 -2.74 34.46 5.41
N ARG A 179 -2.56 35.78 5.38
CA ARG A 179 -3.23 36.64 4.40
C ARG A 179 -2.57 36.51 3.04
N SER A 180 -1.25 36.57 2.97
CA SER A 180 -0.47 36.36 1.75
C SER A 180 -0.67 34.94 1.22
N TRP A 181 -0.71 33.93 2.10
CA TRP A 181 -1.05 32.56 1.71
C TRP A 181 -2.42 32.44 1.05
N ILE A 182 -3.48 33.03 1.63
CA ILE A 182 -4.81 33.07 1.01
C ILE A 182 -4.75 33.84 -0.32
N SER A 183 -4.07 34.98 -0.35
CA SER A 183 -3.90 35.80 -1.55
C SER A 183 -3.23 35.03 -2.69
N LYS A 184 -2.23 34.18 -2.40
CA LYS A 184 -1.57 33.34 -3.41
C LYS A 184 -2.46 32.23 -3.92
N ILE A 185 -3.29 31.64 -3.07
CA ILE A 185 -4.31 30.68 -3.51
C ILE A 185 -5.32 31.38 -4.42
N CYS A 186 -5.79 32.58 -4.07
CA CYS A 186 -6.69 33.36 -4.93
C CYS A 186 -6.03 33.77 -6.26
N GLU A 187 -4.76 34.16 -6.26
CA GLU A 187 -3.99 34.47 -7.47
C GLU A 187 -3.88 33.24 -8.40
N SER A 188 -3.60 32.07 -7.83
CA SER A 188 -3.57 30.81 -8.58
C SER A 188 -4.95 30.46 -9.15
N VAL A 189 -6.03 30.65 -8.39
CA VAL A 189 -7.41 30.50 -8.88
C VAL A 189 -7.70 31.48 -10.02
N LEU A 190 -7.33 32.75 -9.90
CA LEU A 190 -7.50 33.74 -10.97
C LEU A 190 -6.81 33.30 -12.26
N VAL A 191 -5.54 32.89 -12.18
CA VAL A 191 -4.74 32.51 -13.36
C VAL A 191 -5.28 31.23 -14.00
N HIS A 192 -5.48 30.18 -13.21
CA HIS A 192 -5.80 28.87 -13.77
C HIS A 192 -7.30 28.68 -14.02
N VAL A 193 -8.18 29.22 -13.19
CA VAL A 193 -9.63 29.01 -13.31
C VAL A 193 -10.25 30.09 -14.17
N THR A 194 -10.00 31.36 -13.86
CA THR A 194 -10.68 32.49 -14.52
C THR A 194 -10.03 32.87 -15.85
N LEU A 195 -8.70 33.04 -15.89
CA LEU A 195 -8.01 33.48 -17.12
C LEU A 195 -7.77 32.36 -18.12
N SER A 196 -7.56 31.13 -17.63
CA SER A 196 -7.31 29.96 -18.48
C SER A 196 -8.55 29.09 -18.69
N GLU A 197 -9.70 29.47 -18.14
CA GLU A 197 -10.97 28.73 -18.23
C GLU A 197 -10.84 27.25 -17.82
N ARG A 198 -10.03 26.96 -16.78
CA ARG A 198 -9.89 25.60 -16.23
C ARG A 198 -10.73 25.44 -14.97
N ALA A 199 -10.60 24.27 -14.35
CA ALA A 199 -11.12 23.98 -13.03
C ALA A 199 -9.96 23.80 -12.04
N ALA A 200 -10.21 24.05 -10.77
CA ALA A 200 -9.25 23.83 -9.70
C ALA A 200 -9.78 22.91 -8.60
N LEU A 201 -8.93 22.01 -8.12
CA LEU A 201 -9.12 21.22 -6.90
C LEU A 201 -8.15 21.72 -5.83
N ILE A 202 -8.68 22.21 -4.72
CA ILE A 202 -7.92 22.76 -3.60
C ILE A 202 -8.03 21.80 -2.41
N LEU A 203 -6.91 21.18 -2.07
CA LEU A 203 -6.80 20.20 -1.00
C LEU A 203 -6.34 20.84 0.29
N CYS A 204 -7.20 20.76 1.30
CA CYS A 204 -6.99 21.32 2.63
C CYS A 204 -6.77 20.21 3.67
N LEU A 205 -6.09 20.53 4.77
CA LEU A 205 -5.87 19.58 5.85
C LEU A 205 -7.12 19.39 6.74
N THR A 206 -7.92 20.45 6.94
CA THR A 206 -9.08 20.45 7.85
C THR A 206 -10.33 21.07 7.23
N ASN A 207 -11.51 20.70 7.73
CA ASN A 207 -12.80 21.27 7.31
C ASN A 207 -12.85 22.79 7.54
N ASP A 208 -12.19 23.30 8.59
CA ASP A 208 -12.15 24.73 8.88
C ASP A 208 -11.37 25.51 7.81
N LYS A 209 -10.29 24.94 7.29
CA LYS A 209 -9.53 25.54 6.17
C LYS A 209 -10.33 25.53 4.88
N VAL A 210 -11.07 24.45 4.61
CA VAL A 210 -12.03 24.41 3.50
C VAL A 210 -13.04 25.56 3.62
N LYS A 211 -13.65 25.75 4.80
CA LYS A 211 -14.61 26.84 5.03
C LYS A 211 -13.97 28.22 4.86
N GLN A 212 -12.76 28.41 5.39
CA GLN A 212 -12.04 29.69 5.29
C GLN A 212 -11.72 30.04 3.83
N LEU A 213 -11.04 29.15 3.12
CA LEU A 213 -10.57 29.42 1.76
C LEU A 213 -11.74 29.54 0.77
N SER A 214 -12.76 28.68 0.91
CA SER A 214 -13.94 28.79 0.06
C SER A 214 -14.70 30.11 0.25
N THR A 215 -14.71 30.67 1.47
CA THR A 215 -15.32 31.99 1.72
C THR A 215 -14.48 33.10 1.10
N ALA A 216 -13.15 33.04 1.23
CA ALA A 216 -12.24 34.01 0.62
C ALA A 216 -12.36 34.02 -0.91
N VAL A 217 -12.29 32.84 -1.55
CA VAL A 217 -12.42 32.71 -3.01
C VAL A 217 -13.81 33.14 -3.49
N LYS A 218 -14.89 32.83 -2.76
CA LYS A 218 -16.24 33.29 -3.15
C LYS A 218 -16.40 34.81 -3.05
N SER A 219 -15.71 35.43 -2.10
CA SER A 219 -15.74 36.89 -1.91
C SER A 219 -14.97 37.62 -3.02
N GLU A 220 -13.85 37.06 -3.49
CA GLU A 220 -13.08 37.65 -4.59
C GLU A 220 -13.68 37.33 -5.96
N PHE A 221 -14.28 36.15 -6.12
CA PHE A 221 -14.86 35.67 -7.38
C PHE A 221 -16.32 35.21 -7.19
N PRO A 222 -17.29 36.15 -7.18
CA PRO A 222 -18.70 35.84 -6.93
C PRO A 222 -19.32 34.89 -7.97
N ASP A 223 -18.85 34.97 -9.22
CA ASP A 223 -19.42 34.24 -10.35
C ASP A 223 -18.91 32.78 -10.46
N ILE A 224 -17.85 32.43 -9.72
CA ILE A 224 -17.27 31.09 -9.72
C ILE A 224 -18.18 30.10 -8.99
N LYS A 225 -18.35 28.91 -9.58
CA LYS A 225 -19.08 27.82 -8.96
C LYS A 225 -18.16 27.07 -8.00
N ILE A 226 -18.50 27.10 -6.71
CA ILE A 226 -17.71 26.47 -5.66
C ILE A 226 -18.40 25.20 -5.19
N HIS A 227 -17.65 24.10 -5.19
CA HIS A 227 -18.01 22.81 -4.62
C HIS A 227 -17.20 22.58 -3.36
N LYS A 228 -17.84 22.13 -2.27
CA LYS A 228 -17.15 21.73 -1.05
C LYS A 228 -17.36 20.25 -0.85
N TYR A 229 -16.29 19.56 -0.48
CA TYR A 229 -16.33 18.14 -0.23
C TYR A 229 -15.60 17.83 1.07
N THR A 230 -16.38 17.52 2.09
CA THR A 230 -15.88 17.22 3.42
C THR A 230 -16.60 15.98 3.93
N ASP A 231 -16.08 15.37 5.00
CA ASP A 231 -16.68 14.17 5.59
C ASP A 231 -18.14 14.38 6.05
N ASP A 232 -18.58 15.64 6.16
CA ASP A 232 -19.94 16.04 6.56
C ASP A 232 -20.91 16.24 5.37
N ASP A 233 -20.41 16.37 4.13
CA ASP A 233 -21.19 16.70 2.92
C ASP A 233 -20.99 15.63 1.84
N GLU A 234 -21.86 14.63 1.81
CA GLU A 234 -21.89 13.60 0.76
C GLU A 234 -22.60 14.12 -0.49
N GLN A 235 -21.87 14.70 -1.44
CA GLN A 235 -21.99 14.40 -2.88
C GLN A 235 -21.06 15.29 -3.73
N LEU A 236 -20.11 14.65 -4.42
CA LEU A 236 -19.50 15.23 -5.63
C LEU A 236 -20.61 15.41 -6.69
N PRO A 237 -20.60 16.51 -7.47
CA PRO A 237 -21.55 16.70 -8.56
C PRO A 237 -21.51 15.49 -9.50
N THR A 238 -22.68 14.89 -9.72
CA THR A 238 -22.85 13.59 -10.39
C THR A 238 -22.63 13.66 -11.91
N GLU A 239 -22.51 14.86 -12.47
CA GLU A 239 -22.30 15.08 -13.91
C GLU A 239 -21.19 16.11 -14.14
N PHE A 240 -19.94 15.63 -14.07
CA PHE A 240 -18.71 16.29 -14.56
C PHE A 240 -18.33 17.64 -13.93
N VAL A 241 -17.02 17.87 -13.80
CA VAL A 241 -16.43 19.15 -13.46
C VAL A 241 -16.25 19.96 -14.75
N GLY A 242 -16.87 21.13 -14.80
CA GLY A 242 -16.82 22.03 -15.95
C GLY A 242 -15.72 23.09 -15.83
N PRO A 243 -15.49 23.88 -16.90
CA PRO A 243 -14.68 25.10 -16.82
C PRO A 243 -15.18 26.02 -15.72
N MET A 244 -14.25 26.75 -15.09
CA MET A 244 -14.51 27.70 -13.99
C MET A 244 -15.03 27.09 -12.67
N ASP A 245 -15.07 25.77 -12.53
CA ASP A 245 -15.43 25.12 -11.27
C ASP A 245 -14.24 25.10 -10.29
N VAL A 246 -14.51 25.42 -9.02
CA VAL A 246 -13.52 25.30 -7.93
C VAL A 246 -14.03 24.33 -6.89
N ILE A 247 -13.24 23.31 -6.60
CA ILE A 247 -13.56 22.24 -5.67
C ILE A 247 -12.64 22.36 -4.47
N PHE A 248 -13.21 22.50 -3.27
CA PHE A 248 -12.46 22.38 -2.03
C PHE A 248 -12.70 21.01 -1.43
N SER A 249 -11.63 20.30 -1.09
CA SER A 249 -11.73 19.00 -0.42
C SER A 249 -10.75 18.91 0.74
N THR A 250 -11.09 18.10 1.75
CA THR A 250 -10.05 17.61 2.66
C THR A 250 -9.21 16.51 2.01
N ASN A 251 -8.02 16.25 2.56
CA ASN A 251 -7.16 15.13 2.13
C ASN A 251 -7.84 13.74 2.26
N TYR A 252 -8.89 13.62 3.08
CA TYR A 252 -9.59 12.37 3.33
C TYR A 252 -10.91 12.23 2.55
N ALA A 253 -11.61 13.34 2.31
CA ALA A 253 -12.82 13.35 1.49
C ALA A 253 -12.48 12.99 0.03
N GLY A 254 -13.30 12.13 -0.60
CA GLY A 254 -13.13 11.76 -2.01
C GLY A 254 -12.06 10.74 -2.32
N ARG A 255 -11.58 10.04 -1.30
CA ARG A 255 -10.67 8.94 -1.50
C ARG A 255 -11.37 7.79 -2.22
N GLY A 256 -10.97 7.55 -3.46
CA GLY A 256 -11.56 6.51 -4.32
C GLY A 256 -12.67 7.03 -5.24
N THR A 257 -12.91 8.34 -5.27
CA THR A 257 -13.82 8.94 -6.25
C THR A 257 -13.02 9.58 -7.39
N ASP A 258 -13.40 9.23 -8.61
CA ASP A 258 -12.79 9.77 -9.82
C ASP A 258 -13.47 11.09 -10.20
N ILE A 259 -12.67 12.14 -10.31
CA ILE A 259 -13.14 13.46 -10.77
C ILE A 259 -13.23 13.38 -12.29
N LYS A 260 -14.46 13.29 -12.79
CA LYS A 260 -14.71 13.29 -14.24
C LYS A 260 -14.68 14.73 -14.75
N THR A 261 -13.77 15.02 -15.67
CA THR A 261 -13.61 16.32 -16.33
C THR A 261 -14.36 16.38 -17.65
N SER A 262 -14.90 17.55 -18.03
CA SER A 262 -15.51 17.76 -19.34
C SER A 262 -14.47 17.88 -20.47
N ALA A 263 -14.87 17.63 -21.72
CA ALA A 263 -13.96 17.74 -22.88
C ALA A 263 -13.45 19.18 -23.08
N GLU A 264 -14.28 20.17 -22.77
CA GLU A 264 -13.93 21.60 -22.81
C GLU A 264 -12.83 21.94 -21.79
N LEU A 265 -12.95 21.43 -20.56
CA LEU A 265 -11.94 21.59 -19.52
C LEU A 265 -10.59 20.97 -19.93
N GLU A 266 -10.61 19.79 -20.55
CA GLU A 266 -9.38 19.14 -21.05
C GLU A 266 -8.70 19.92 -22.18
N ALA A 267 -9.47 20.57 -23.07
CA ALA A 267 -8.94 21.45 -24.10
C ALA A 267 -8.20 22.67 -23.50
N ASN A 268 -8.69 23.17 -22.37
CA ASN A 268 -8.08 24.26 -21.59
C ASN A 268 -6.90 23.78 -20.71
N GLY A 269 -6.53 22.51 -20.84
CA GLY A 269 -5.37 21.87 -20.19
C GLY A 269 -5.70 21.12 -18.90
N GLY A 270 -6.99 20.91 -18.61
CA GLY A 270 -7.47 20.00 -17.58
C GLY A 270 -7.53 20.59 -16.17
N LEU A 271 -7.60 19.72 -15.18
CA LEU A 271 -7.76 20.10 -13.77
C LEU A 271 -6.43 20.64 -13.19
N HIS A 272 -6.48 21.77 -12.49
CA HIS A 272 -5.37 22.27 -11.68
C HIS A 272 -5.53 21.81 -10.23
N VAL A 273 -4.50 21.24 -9.61
CA VAL A 273 -4.54 20.78 -8.21
C VAL A 273 -3.65 21.67 -7.35
N ILE A 274 -4.21 22.24 -6.31
CA ILE A 274 -3.50 23.02 -5.30
C ILE A 274 -3.52 22.24 -3.99
N VAL A 275 -2.34 21.92 -3.46
CA VAL A 275 -2.23 21.32 -2.11
C VAL A 275 -1.78 22.39 -1.14
N THR A 276 -2.62 22.67 -0.14
CA THR A 276 -2.42 23.81 0.75
C THR A 276 -1.69 23.46 2.05
N PHE A 277 -1.16 22.24 2.15
CA PHE A 277 -0.49 21.72 3.35
C PHE A 277 0.70 20.85 2.95
N MET A 278 1.70 20.73 3.83
CA MET A 278 2.88 19.92 3.56
C MET A 278 2.50 18.42 3.60
N PRO A 279 2.65 17.66 2.51
CA PRO A 279 2.39 16.23 2.53
C PRO A 279 3.40 15.51 3.42
N ARG A 280 2.90 14.63 4.31
CA ARG A 280 3.74 13.87 5.26
C ARG A 280 4.78 12.96 4.60
N ASN A 281 4.56 12.57 3.35
CA ASN A 281 5.49 11.76 2.55
C ASN A 281 5.17 11.89 1.06
N SER A 282 6.11 11.44 0.21
CA SER A 282 6.00 11.46 -1.26
C SER A 282 4.79 10.68 -1.79
N ARG A 283 4.26 9.71 -1.02
CA ARG A 283 3.05 8.97 -1.41
C ARG A 283 1.78 9.81 -1.24
N VAL A 284 1.68 10.61 -0.18
CA VAL A 284 0.52 11.51 0.01
C VAL A 284 0.55 12.59 -1.06
N GLU A 285 1.72 13.13 -1.37
CA GLU A 285 1.94 14.08 -2.45
C GLU A 285 1.51 13.53 -3.80
N ARG A 286 2.02 12.37 -4.20
CA ARG A 286 1.60 11.70 -5.45
C ARG A 286 0.11 11.40 -5.50
N GLN A 287 -0.52 11.05 -4.38
CA GLN A 287 -1.97 10.81 -4.34
C GLN A 287 -2.79 12.10 -4.50
N ALA A 288 -2.26 13.22 -4.03
CA ALA A 288 -2.86 14.54 -4.22
C ALA A 288 -2.69 14.98 -5.68
N PHE A 289 -1.47 14.90 -6.22
CA PHE A 289 -1.17 15.33 -7.59
C PHE A 289 -1.84 14.43 -8.64
N GLY A 290 -1.88 13.12 -8.40
CA GLY A 290 -2.59 12.14 -9.22
C GLY A 290 -4.13 12.25 -9.18
N ARG A 291 -4.68 13.35 -8.63
CA ARG A 291 -6.09 13.72 -8.81
C ARG A 291 -6.36 14.37 -10.17
N THR A 292 -5.31 14.85 -10.84
CA THR A 292 -5.37 15.37 -12.20
C THR A 292 -4.56 14.50 -13.18
N ALA A 293 -4.59 14.84 -14.48
CA ALA A 293 -3.81 14.22 -15.54
C ALA A 293 -3.95 12.68 -15.69
N ARG A 294 -5.10 12.12 -15.31
CA ARG A 294 -5.35 10.66 -15.40
C ARG A 294 -5.60 10.22 -16.84
N GLN A 295 -5.16 9.01 -17.19
CA GLN A 295 -5.43 8.39 -18.49
C GLN A 295 -4.97 9.24 -19.71
N GLY A 296 -3.78 9.84 -19.64
CA GLY A 296 -3.24 10.63 -20.76
C GLY A 296 -3.74 12.08 -20.85
N LYS A 297 -4.62 12.49 -19.93
CA LYS A 297 -5.16 13.86 -19.85
C LYS A 297 -4.13 14.87 -19.36
N LYS A 298 -4.35 16.13 -19.68
CA LYS A 298 -3.51 17.25 -19.21
C LYS A 298 -3.91 17.63 -17.79
N GLY A 299 -2.95 18.11 -17.02
CA GLY A 299 -3.21 18.55 -15.66
C GLY A 299 -2.01 19.25 -15.09
N THR A 300 -2.25 20.14 -14.13
CA THR A 300 -1.17 20.82 -13.42
C THR A 300 -1.35 20.65 -11.91
N ALA A 301 -0.27 20.56 -11.15
CA ALA A 301 -0.30 20.47 -9.70
C ALA A 301 0.71 21.41 -9.05
N GLN A 302 0.35 22.03 -7.93
CA GLN A 302 1.20 22.99 -7.21
C GLN A 302 1.01 22.87 -5.69
N LEU A 303 2.10 23.07 -4.94
CA LEU A 303 2.06 23.28 -3.49
C LEU A 303 1.98 24.79 -3.19
N ILE A 304 1.04 25.20 -2.33
CA ILE A 304 0.99 26.57 -1.80
C ILE A 304 0.90 26.47 -0.27
N LEU A 305 2.03 26.66 0.40
CA LEU A 305 2.22 26.31 1.80
C LEU A 305 2.29 27.56 2.69
N ASN A 306 1.73 27.45 3.88
CA ASN A 306 1.81 28.47 4.91
C ASN A 306 2.89 28.08 5.95
N GLU A 307 3.98 28.84 6.00
CA GLU A 307 5.06 28.66 6.97
C GLU A 307 4.67 28.94 8.43
N CYS A 308 3.54 29.60 8.72
CA CYS A 308 3.07 29.71 10.10
C CYS A 308 2.50 28.40 10.64
N GLU A 309 2.15 27.44 9.78
CA GLU A 309 1.60 26.13 10.18
C GLU A 309 2.71 25.08 10.33
N LYS A 310 3.92 25.54 10.68
CA LYS A 310 5.09 24.71 10.99
C LYS A 310 4.74 23.71 12.09
N ASP A 311 4.77 22.43 11.72
CA ASP A 311 5.15 21.39 12.66
C ASP A 311 6.66 21.56 12.88
N ASN A 312 7.09 21.87 14.11
CA ASN A 312 8.47 22.27 14.42
C ASN A 312 9.52 21.21 14.05
N ASP A 313 9.10 19.97 13.79
CA ASP A 313 10.00 18.86 13.45
C ASP A 313 10.39 18.82 11.95
N LEU A 314 9.75 19.60 11.06
CA LEU A 314 9.88 19.43 9.60
C LEU A 314 10.49 20.62 8.84
N PHE A 315 10.63 21.78 9.46
CA PHE A 315 11.05 23.02 8.77
C PHE A 315 12.27 23.66 9.42
N ASP A 316 13.45 23.24 8.99
CA ASP A 316 14.69 23.94 9.28
C ASP A 316 15.15 24.68 8.02
N GLN A 317 15.63 25.90 8.22
CA GLN A 317 15.77 26.94 7.19
C GLN A 317 16.68 26.54 6.02
N ASN A 318 16.23 26.86 4.79
CA ASN A 318 16.98 26.84 3.53
C ASN A 318 17.72 25.54 3.20
N MET A 319 16.98 24.59 2.62
CA MET A 319 17.33 23.76 1.45
C MET A 319 16.28 22.65 1.32
N ASP A 320 15.76 22.49 0.09
CA ASP A 320 14.87 21.44 -0.41
C ASP A 320 14.12 20.63 0.68
N ILE A 321 13.03 21.24 1.18
CA ILE A 321 12.16 20.70 2.23
C ILE A 321 11.66 19.29 1.87
N ILE A 322 11.49 19.00 0.58
CA ILE A 322 11.07 17.71 0.05
C ILE A 322 12.21 16.69 0.23
N ALA A 323 13.43 17.02 -0.18
CA ALA A 323 14.60 16.15 -0.01
C ALA A 323 14.96 15.91 1.45
N LYS A 324 14.78 16.90 2.35
CA LYS A 324 15.00 16.72 3.79
C LYS A 324 13.91 15.87 4.44
N ARG A 325 12.63 16.05 4.06
CA ARG A 325 11.53 15.17 4.47
C ARG A 325 11.83 13.73 4.09
N ASP A 326 12.20 13.49 2.83
CA ASP A 326 12.42 12.14 2.34
C ASP A 326 13.59 11.47 3.08
N ARG A 327 14.65 12.21 3.43
CA ARG A 327 15.72 11.73 4.32
C ARG A 327 15.26 11.42 5.74
N LEU A 328 14.41 12.24 6.35
CA LEU A 328 13.91 12.01 7.72
C LEU A 328 12.95 10.82 7.78
N VAL A 329 12.13 10.64 6.74
CA VAL A 329 11.28 9.45 6.59
C VAL A 329 12.13 8.20 6.41
N GLU A 330 13.19 8.27 5.60
CA GLU A 330 14.16 7.16 5.44
C GLU A 330 14.83 6.81 6.77
N GLN A 331 15.27 7.81 7.54
CA GLN A 331 15.86 7.60 8.86
C GLN A 331 14.88 6.98 9.85
N SER A 332 13.63 7.45 9.90
CA SER A 332 12.58 6.88 10.74
C SER A 332 12.21 5.45 10.34
N PHE A 333 12.24 5.16 9.04
CA PHE A 333 12.06 3.80 8.52
C PHE A 333 13.22 2.89 8.94
N GLU A 334 14.46 3.33 8.82
CA GLU A 334 15.65 2.59 9.29
C GLU A 334 15.65 2.36 10.81
N GLU A 335 15.18 3.32 11.60
CA GLU A 335 14.97 3.14 13.04
C GLU A 335 13.87 2.12 13.35
N SER A 336 12.75 2.19 12.63
CA SER A 336 11.66 1.21 12.75
C SER A 336 12.11 -0.19 12.35
N LYS A 337 12.98 -0.29 11.33
CA LYS A 337 13.61 -1.53 10.87
C LYS A 337 14.53 -2.12 11.94
N LYS A 338 15.36 -1.30 12.61
CA LYS A 338 16.20 -1.75 13.74
C LYS A 338 15.40 -2.32 14.90
N GLU A 339 14.18 -1.82 15.14
CA GLU A 339 13.32 -2.36 16.20
C GLU A 339 12.52 -3.60 15.75
N ALA A 340 12.06 -3.62 14.50
CA ALA A 340 11.23 -4.70 13.96
C ALA A 340 12.04 -5.94 13.58
N LEU A 341 13.24 -5.77 13.02
CA LEU A 341 14.06 -6.85 12.47
C LEU A 341 14.48 -7.91 13.52
N PRO A 342 14.92 -7.54 14.74
CA PRO A 342 15.22 -8.53 15.78
C PRO A 342 13.99 -9.36 16.21
N LYS A 343 12.81 -8.71 16.32
CA LYS A 343 11.55 -9.39 16.65
C LYS A 343 11.13 -10.37 15.55
N LEU A 344 11.34 -9.96 14.30
CA LEU A 344 11.15 -10.78 13.10
C LEU A 344 12.03 -12.04 13.12
N LEU A 345 13.33 -11.87 13.32
CA LEU A 345 14.32 -12.95 13.38
C LEU A 345 14.02 -13.93 14.53
N ALA A 346 13.57 -13.42 15.67
CA ALA A 346 13.15 -14.25 16.79
C ALA A 346 11.93 -15.11 16.44
N LYS A 347 10.92 -14.54 15.75
CA LYS A 347 9.74 -15.28 15.28
C LYS A 347 10.13 -16.38 14.30
N GLU A 348 11.00 -16.10 13.35
CA GLU A 348 11.50 -17.09 12.37
C GLU A 348 12.16 -18.29 13.06
N ARG A 349 13.08 -18.03 14.01
CA ARG A 349 13.77 -19.10 14.74
C ARG A 349 12.80 -19.97 15.54
N LEU A 350 11.83 -19.36 16.22
CA LEU A 350 10.82 -20.07 16.99
C LEU A 350 9.89 -20.88 16.09
N PHE A 351 9.50 -20.33 14.95
CA PHE A 351 8.69 -21.04 13.97
C PHE A 351 9.42 -22.24 13.38
N LYS A 352 10.68 -22.09 12.99
CA LYS A 352 11.47 -23.22 12.45
C LYS A 352 11.52 -24.38 13.42
N LYS A 353 11.76 -24.10 14.71
CA LYS A 353 11.71 -25.11 15.78
C LYS A 353 10.33 -25.75 15.89
N PHE A 354 9.28 -24.94 15.84
CA PHE A 354 7.91 -25.43 15.95
C PHE A 354 7.48 -26.29 14.74
N SER A 355 7.85 -25.88 13.53
CA SER A 355 7.57 -26.63 12.30
C SER A 355 8.29 -27.97 12.26
N THR A 356 9.55 -28.03 12.70
CA THR A 356 10.24 -29.31 12.89
C THR A 356 9.50 -30.19 13.91
N PHE A 357 9.11 -29.63 15.06
CA PHE A 357 8.37 -30.36 16.09
C PHE A 357 7.01 -30.90 15.59
N ILE A 358 6.21 -30.06 14.92
CA ILE A 358 4.92 -30.49 14.35
C ILE A 358 5.12 -31.51 13.23
N GLY A 359 6.16 -31.37 12.41
CA GLY A 359 6.53 -32.35 11.39
C GLY A 359 6.79 -33.73 12.00
N GLU A 360 7.65 -33.79 13.02
CA GLU A 360 7.96 -35.02 13.77
C GLU A 360 6.70 -35.61 14.43
N MET A 361 5.85 -34.78 15.02
CA MET A 361 4.61 -35.21 15.66
C MET A 361 3.60 -35.75 14.64
N ARG A 362 3.50 -35.15 13.45
CA ARG A 362 2.64 -35.62 12.34
C ARG A 362 3.13 -36.97 11.80
N GLU A 363 4.43 -37.16 11.63
CA GLU A 363 5.00 -38.45 11.21
C GLU A 363 4.77 -39.56 12.26
N SER A 364 4.86 -39.20 13.54
CA SER A 364 4.60 -40.11 14.66
C SER A 364 3.11 -40.49 14.76
N THR A 365 2.21 -39.53 14.57
CA THR A 365 0.75 -39.75 14.65
C THR A 365 0.17 -40.41 13.39
N ALA A 366 0.77 -40.24 12.21
CA ALA A 366 0.41 -40.97 11.00
C ALA A 366 0.61 -42.50 11.13
N LYS A 367 1.47 -42.95 12.05
CA LYS A 367 1.68 -44.37 12.39
C LYS A 367 0.74 -44.87 13.49
N ALA A 368 -0.02 -44.00 14.15
CA ALA A 368 -0.88 -44.34 15.26
C ALA A 368 -2.33 -44.60 14.80
N VAL A 369 -2.94 -45.69 15.29
CA VAL A 369 -4.33 -46.06 14.98
C VAL A 369 -5.27 -45.13 15.75
N GLY A 370 -5.86 -44.13 15.07
CA GLY A 370 -6.89 -43.26 15.65
C GLY A 370 -6.93 -41.80 15.20
N GLY A 371 -5.90 -41.29 14.51
CA GLY A 371 -5.89 -39.96 13.91
C GLY A 371 -6.02 -38.80 14.92
N ASN A 372 -4.91 -38.29 15.44
CA ASN A 372 -4.88 -37.17 16.39
C ASN A 372 -4.85 -35.78 15.71
N GLU A 373 -5.44 -35.63 14.52
CA GLU A 373 -5.39 -34.38 13.75
C GLU A 373 -6.03 -33.18 14.48
N GLN A 374 -7.08 -33.42 15.27
CA GLN A 374 -7.74 -32.36 16.05
C GLN A 374 -6.84 -31.81 17.18
N ILE A 375 -6.02 -32.67 17.79
CA ILE A 375 -5.09 -32.27 18.86
C ILE A 375 -3.94 -31.46 18.26
N LEU A 376 -3.43 -31.86 17.09
CA LEU A 376 -2.40 -31.10 16.37
C LEU A 376 -2.88 -29.71 15.98
N ALA A 377 -4.13 -29.58 15.50
CA ALA A 377 -4.72 -28.29 15.19
C ALA A 377 -4.84 -27.38 16.44
N GLN A 378 -5.17 -27.95 17.61
CA GLN A 378 -5.24 -27.20 18.87
C GLN A 378 -3.85 -26.76 19.36
N ILE A 379 -2.81 -27.57 19.16
CA ILE A 379 -1.43 -27.22 19.48
C ILE A 379 -0.93 -26.08 18.58
N GLU A 380 -1.23 -26.13 17.28
CA GLU A 380 -0.94 -25.05 16.32
C GLU A 380 -1.62 -23.74 16.74
N GLU A 381 -2.87 -23.80 17.20
CA GLU A 381 -3.61 -22.63 17.67
C GLU A 381 -3.03 -22.05 18.97
N HIS A 382 -2.74 -22.90 19.97
CA HIS A 382 -2.12 -22.45 21.23
C HIS A 382 -0.73 -21.86 21.04
N TRP A 383 0.06 -22.43 20.12
CA TRP A 383 1.36 -21.88 19.77
C TRP A 383 1.24 -20.49 19.14
N GLY A 384 0.25 -20.28 18.26
CA GLY A 384 -0.03 -18.97 17.69
C GLY A 384 -0.35 -17.90 18.75
N PHE A 385 -1.12 -18.26 19.78
CA PHE A 385 -1.40 -17.37 20.92
C PHE A 385 -0.15 -17.10 21.78
N TRP A 386 0.63 -18.15 22.10
CA TRP A 386 1.83 -18.02 22.91
C TRP A 386 2.91 -17.17 22.23
N LEU A 387 3.13 -17.36 20.92
CA LEU A 387 4.09 -16.59 20.14
C LEU A 387 3.74 -15.10 20.16
N ARG A 388 2.43 -14.77 20.10
CA ARG A 388 1.95 -13.40 20.21
C ARG A 388 2.29 -12.79 21.58
N GLU A 389 1.99 -13.51 22.66
CA GLU A 389 2.18 -12.99 24.03
C GLU A 389 3.67 -12.83 24.40
N LYS A 390 4.53 -13.78 24.01
CA LYS A 390 5.94 -13.79 24.41
C LYS A 390 6.87 -12.97 23.52
N VAL A 391 6.62 -12.88 22.22
CA VAL A 391 7.45 -12.04 21.33
C VAL A 391 7.19 -10.54 21.54
N GLU A 392 6.00 -10.16 22.02
CA GLU A 392 5.74 -8.79 22.48
C GLU A 392 6.48 -8.47 23.80
N MET A 393 6.78 -9.48 24.62
CA MET A 393 7.51 -9.38 25.88
C MET A 393 9.00 -9.78 25.74
N ARG A 394 9.81 -8.96 25.06
CA ARG A 394 11.30 -8.82 25.15
C ARG A 394 12.16 -9.94 25.81
N ASP A 395 11.95 -11.23 25.54
CA ASP A 395 12.79 -12.27 26.15
C ASP A 395 13.22 -13.31 25.10
N GLU A 396 14.45 -13.17 24.65
CA GLU A 396 15.11 -14.07 23.69
C GLU A 396 15.31 -15.49 24.26
N ASN A 397 15.14 -15.66 25.58
CA ASN A 397 15.31 -16.92 26.30
C ASN A 397 13.97 -17.51 26.81
N ALA A 398 12.83 -17.09 26.26
CA ALA A 398 11.53 -17.58 26.69
C ALA A 398 11.43 -19.12 26.58
N PRO A 399 11.21 -19.85 27.70
CA PRO A 399 11.08 -21.30 27.68
C PRO A 399 9.80 -21.72 26.94
N MET A 400 9.88 -22.83 26.21
CA MET A 400 8.70 -23.46 25.59
C MET A 400 7.61 -23.71 26.65
N PRO A 401 6.32 -23.58 26.30
CA PRO A 401 5.26 -23.93 27.23
C PRO A 401 5.44 -25.37 27.69
N SER A 402 5.53 -25.57 29.01
CA SER A 402 5.60 -26.88 29.62
C SER A 402 4.19 -27.39 29.90
N GLU A 403 3.90 -28.54 29.29
CA GLU A 403 2.71 -29.40 29.39
C GLU A 403 1.45 -28.95 28.64
#